data_AF-A0A254QRY9-F1
#
_entry.id   AF-A0A254QRY9-F1
#
_cell.length_a   1.000
_cell.length_b   1.000
_cell.length_c   1.000
_cell.angle_alpha   90.00
_cell.angle_beta   90.00
_cell.angle_gamma   90.00
#
_symmetry.space_group_name_H-M   'P 1'
#
loop_
_entity.id
_entity.type
_entity.pdbx_description
1 polymer ?
#
loop_
_entity_poly.entity_id
_entity_poly.type
_entity_poly.pdbx_seq_one_letter_code
_entity_poly.pdbx_strand_id
1 'polypeptide(L)'
;MPDSAVPTYHISHLRKFGFGVPEANRAVLHGVDIVQATAPDGGGYFIGVKADPPESPIGYRVTFLERPLLSPPRCTSYCSGASYAAFVTALDLLLGESGLRVSDEVQEAVRMQEPDGGRREDTIKLFGWWNADGPGSFYALCGFSEMGVRVSPKDALPGDFCNINWVKGPGHSVVFLGWEKTADGEPGMRFWSSQAST
;
A
#
# COMPACT_ATOMS: atom_id res chain seq x y z
N MET A 1 21.66 4.81 -22.94
CA MET A 1 20.37 4.82 -22.22
C MET A 1 20.52 5.90 -21.17
N PRO A 2 19.85 7.05 -21.28
CA PRO A 2 20.13 8.14 -20.33
C PRO A 2 19.61 7.73 -18.95
N ASP A 3 20.51 7.81 -17.96
CA ASP A 3 20.22 7.80 -16.53
C ASP A 3 19.00 8.69 -16.23
N SER A 4 17.84 8.08 -15.97
CA SER A 4 16.74 8.78 -15.31
C SER A 4 16.94 8.59 -13.81
N ALA A 5 17.85 9.38 -13.23
CA ALA A 5 18.02 9.45 -11.79
C ALA A 5 16.64 9.64 -11.14
N VAL A 6 16.22 8.65 -10.35
CA VAL A 6 14.93 8.66 -9.66
C VAL A 6 14.95 9.82 -8.66
N PRO A 7 14.05 10.81 -8.76
CA PRO A 7 14.10 11.97 -7.87
C PRO A 7 13.58 11.64 -6.46
N THR A 8 14.03 12.42 -5.47
CA THR A 8 13.93 12.11 -4.03
C THR A 8 13.24 13.21 -3.25
N TYR A 9 11.91 13.20 -3.09
CA TYR A 9 11.26 14.21 -2.22
C TYR A 9 10.18 13.71 -1.24
N HIS A 10 9.76 12.44 -1.29
CA HIS A 10 8.78 11.90 -0.33
C HIS A 10 9.20 10.57 0.29
N ILE A 11 10.48 10.42 0.63
CA ILE A 11 11.06 9.17 1.17
C ILE A 11 11.52 9.31 2.63
N SER A 12 10.78 10.07 3.44
CA SER A 12 11.13 10.32 4.85
C SER A 12 9.91 10.27 5.76
N HIS A 13 8.91 9.46 5.43
CA HIS A 13 7.71 9.26 6.22
C HIS A 13 8.04 8.67 7.58
N LEU A 14 8.92 7.65 7.64
CA LEU A 14 9.36 7.10 8.93
C LEU A 14 9.99 8.18 9.81
N ARG A 15 10.86 9.00 9.24
CA ARG A 15 11.54 10.08 9.97
C ARG A 15 10.54 11.15 10.46
N LYS A 16 9.56 11.53 9.64
CA LYS A 16 8.62 12.61 9.93
C LYS A 16 7.49 12.19 10.86
N PHE A 17 6.98 10.96 10.71
CA PHE A 17 5.76 10.50 11.37
C PHE A 17 5.97 9.29 12.31
N GLY A 18 7.18 8.72 12.37
CA GLY A 18 7.47 7.51 13.14
C GLY A 18 7.76 7.73 14.62
N PHE A 19 7.75 8.96 15.12
CA PHE A 19 8.00 9.24 16.53
C PHE A 19 6.78 8.82 17.38
N GLY A 20 7.00 7.96 18.37
CA GLY A 20 5.96 7.55 19.32
C GLY A 20 4.91 6.58 18.77
N VAL A 21 5.04 6.11 17.52
CA VAL A 21 4.12 5.11 16.93
C VAL A 21 4.66 3.68 17.09
N PRO A 22 3.80 2.64 17.16
CA PRO A 22 4.21 1.25 17.31
C PRO A 22 5.16 0.75 16.21
N GLU A 23 5.89 -0.33 16.49
CA GLU A 23 6.85 -0.92 15.55
C GLU A 23 6.22 -1.30 14.20
N ALA A 24 5.03 -1.91 14.21
CA ALA A 24 4.31 -2.25 12.99
C ALA A 24 4.02 -1.01 12.13
N ASN A 25 3.54 0.07 12.76
CA ASN A 25 3.31 1.36 12.10
C ASN A 25 4.60 1.96 11.53
N ARG A 26 5.71 1.86 12.26
CA ARG A 26 7.04 2.29 11.77
C ARG A 26 7.48 1.48 10.56
N ALA A 27 7.27 0.17 10.57
CA ALA A 27 7.57 -0.69 9.43
C ALA A 27 6.71 -0.31 8.21
N VAL A 28 5.43 0.04 8.40
CA VAL A 28 4.58 0.56 7.30
C VAL A 28 5.12 1.87 6.77
N LEU A 29 5.47 2.83 7.62
CA LEU A 29 6.05 4.11 7.18
C LEU A 29 7.38 3.92 6.42
N HIS A 30 8.20 2.95 6.84
CA HIS A 30 9.42 2.58 6.12
C HIS A 30 9.12 1.91 4.79
N GLY A 31 8.12 1.01 4.76
CA GLY A 31 7.62 0.40 3.53
C GLY A 31 7.14 1.44 2.53
N VAL A 32 6.41 2.47 2.99
CA VAL A 32 6.02 3.63 2.18
C VAL A 32 7.24 4.33 1.60
N ASP A 33 8.29 4.58 2.38
CA ASP A 33 9.51 5.23 1.89
C ASP A 33 10.19 4.40 0.78
N ILE A 34 10.24 3.07 0.94
CA ILE A 34 10.79 2.14 -0.08
C ILE A 34 9.94 2.15 -1.35
N VAL A 35 8.61 2.05 -1.20
CA VAL A 35 7.67 2.09 -2.33
C VAL A 35 7.79 3.41 -3.07
N GLN A 36 7.72 4.53 -2.35
CA GLN A 36 7.73 5.87 -2.92
C GLN A 36 9.05 6.20 -3.62
N ALA A 37 10.17 5.61 -3.17
CA ALA A 37 11.47 5.78 -3.82
C ALA A 37 11.55 5.23 -5.25
N THR A 38 10.53 4.51 -5.70
CA THR A 38 10.44 3.95 -7.06
C THR A 38 9.35 4.58 -7.91
N ALA A 39 8.54 5.46 -7.31
CA ALA A 39 7.39 6.08 -7.97
C ALA A 39 7.79 7.35 -8.75
N PRO A 40 7.09 7.69 -9.85
CA PRO A 40 7.28 8.93 -10.58
C PRO A 40 7.05 10.18 -9.71
N ASP A 41 7.83 11.22 -9.98
CA ASP A 41 7.68 12.53 -9.35
C ASP A 41 6.36 13.23 -9.71
N GLY A 42 5.87 14.08 -8.80
CA GLY A 42 4.69 14.93 -9.02
C GLY A 42 3.35 14.33 -8.61
N GLY A 43 3.32 13.09 -8.13
CA GLY A 43 2.07 12.38 -7.81
C GLY A 43 1.21 12.09 -9.04
N GLY A 44 0.02 11.52 -8.87
CA GLY A 44 -0.92 11.35 -9.98
C GLY A 44 -0.53 10.29 -11.01
N TYR A 45 0.39 9.38 -10.68
CA TYR A 45 0.72 8.17 -11.45
C TYR A 45 -0.36 7.07 -11.34
N PHE A 46 -1.58 7.51 -11.07
CA PHE A 46 -2.79 6.74 -11.24
C PHE A 46 -3.02 6.51 -12.72
N ILE A 47 -3.34 5.29 -13.07
CA ILE A 47 -3.80 4.91 -14.39
C ILE A 47 -5.10 4.11 -14.18
N GLY A 48 -6.03 4.29 -15.11
CA GLY A 48 -7.42 3.88 -14.91
C GLY A 48 -7.68 2.44 -15.36
N VAL A 49 -8.88 1.94 -15.07
CA VAL A 49 -9.40 0.60 -15.46
C VAL A 49 -9.30 0.23 -16.96
N LYS A 50 -8.88 1.16 -17.81
CA LYS A 50 -8.69 1.00 -19.26
C LYS A 50 -7.23 0.87 -19.70
N ALA A 51 -6.30 0.75 -18.77
CA ALA A 51 -4.89 0.54 -19.10
C ALA A 51 -4.66 -0.82 -19.79
N ASP A 52 -3.64 -0.86 -20.66
CA ASP A 52 -3.14 -2.08 -21.30
C ASP A 52 -1.65 -2.28 -20.96
N PRO A 53 -1.22 -3.43 -20.40
CA PRO A 53 -2.08 -4.47 -19.83
C PRO A 53 -3.00 -3.92 -18.72
N PRO A 54 -4.16 -4.56 -18.46
CA PRO A 54 -5.02 -4.22 -17.32
C PRO A 54 -4.15 -4.22 -16.07
N GLU A 55 -4.09 -3.07 -15.39
CA GLU A 55 -3.05 -2.77 -14.43
C GLU A 55 -2.81 -3.85 -13.38
N SER A 56 -1.53 -4.18 -13.23
CA SER A 56 -0.96 -4.74 -12.02
C SER A 56 -0.76 -3.64 -10.98
N PRO A 57 -0.87 -3.92 -9.68
CA PRO A 57 -1.24 -2.91 -8.70
C PRO A 57 -0.08 -2.01 -8.24
N ILE A 58 1.16 -2.21 -8.66
CA ILE A 58 2.31 -1.53 -8.06
C ILE A 58 3.34 -1.17 -9.13
N GLY A 59 3.91 0.02 -8.99
CA GLY A 59 4.99 0.51 -9.84
C GLY A 59 6.41 -0.02 -9.54
N TYR A 60 6.59 -1.09 -8.76
CA TYR A 60 7.92 -1.61 -8.48
C TYR A 60 7.92 -3.09 -8.13
N ARG A 61 9.11 -3.68 -8.18
CA ARG A 61 9.31 -5.09 -7.84
C ARG A 61 9.06 -5.31 -6.36
N VAL A 62 8.10 -6.17 -6.04
CA VAL A 62 7.81 -6.57 -4.66
C VAL A 62 8.34 -7.97 -4.41
N THR A 63 9.02 -8.12 -3.29
CA THR A 63 9.43 -9.41 -2.72
C THR A 63 8.74 -9.63 -1.39
N PHE A 64 8.64 -10.89 -0.98
CA PHE A 64 8.25 -11.26 0.36
C PHE A 64 9.11 -12.43 0.81
N LEU A 65 9.90 -12.21 1.85
CA LEU A 65 10.89 -13.13 2.40
C LEU A 65 11.79 -13.69 1.31
N GLU A 66 12.46 -12.77 0.60
CA GLU A 66 13.41 -13.00 -0.50
C GLU A 66 12.81 -13.62 -1.78
N ARG A 67 11.53 -13.99 -1.79
CA ARG A 67 10.86 -14.54 -2.96
C ARG A 67 10.12 -13.46 -3.75
N PRO A 68 10.23 -13.42 -5.08
CA PRO A 68 9.48 -12.46 -5.90
C PRO A 68 7.97 -12.67 -5.78
N LEU A 69 7.22 -11.61 -5.52
CA LEU A 69 5.75 -11.59 -5.56
C LEU A 69 5.21 -10.86 -6.79
N LEU A 70 5.90 -9.81 -7.22
CA LEU A 70 5.49 -9.01 -8.36
C LEU A 70 6.71 -8.40 -9.06
N SER A 71 6.72 -8.46 -10.40
CA SER A 71 7.70 -7.79 -11.25
C SER A 71 6.95 -6.99 -12.33
N PRO A 72 6.48 -5.79 -12.00
CA PRO A 72 5.56 -5.06 -12.87
C PRO A 72 6.30 -4.48 -14.10
N PRO A 73 5.61 -4.36 -15.25
CA PRO A 73 6.22 -3.84 -16.48
C PRO A 73 6.38 -2.31 -16.50
N ARG A 74 5.85 -1.59 -15.50
CA ARG A 74 5.86 -0.12 -15.40
C ARG A 74 5.79 0.36 -13.95
N CYS A 75 6.08 1.65 -13.75
CA CYS A 75 6.16 2.27 -12.43
C CYS A 75 4.88 3.02 -11.99
N THR A 76 3.69 2.48 -12.27
CA THR A 76 2.39 3.12 -11.98
C THR A 76 1.45 2.19 -11.22
N SER A 77 0.45 2.72 -10.52
CA SER A 77 -0.39 1.91 -9.60
C SER A 77 -1.74 2.50 -9.23
N TYR A 78 -2.75 1.64 -9.03
CA TYR A 78 -3.93 1.95 -8.22
C TYR A 78 -3.57 2.25 -6.75
N CYS A 79 -4.48 2.96 -6.06
CA CYS A 79 -4.31 3.27 -4.64
C CYS A 79 -4.27 1.99 -3.77
N SER A 80 -5.14 1.01 -4.05
CA SER A 80 -5.17 -0.30 -3.38
C SER A 80 -3.85 -1.06 -3.53
N GLY A 81 -3.26 -0.97 -4.72
CA GLY A 81 -2.01 -1.63 -5.00
C GLY A 81 -0.83 -0.96 -4.31
N ALA A 82 -0.73 0.37 -4.36
CA ALA A 82 0.31 1.11 -3.64
C ALA A 82 0.25 0.88 -2.11
N SER A 83 -0.94 0.90 -1.52
CA SER A 83 -1.10 0.61 -0.08
C SER A 83 -0.76 -0.85 0.26
N TYR A 84 -1.13 -1.81 -0.60
CA TYR A 84 -0.75 -3.21 -0.43
C TYR A 84 0.76 -3.42 -0.57
N ALA A 85 1.41 -2.67 -1.46
CA ALA A 85 2.87 -2.66 -1.62
C ALA A 85 3.58 -2.28 -0.31
N ALA A 86 3.12 -1.18 0.29
CA ALA A 86 3.62 -0.71 1.58
C ALA A 86 3.39 -1.76 2.66
N PHE A 87 2.23 -2.42 2.67
CA PHE A 87 1.93 -3.52 3.59
C PHE A 87 2.89 -4.71 3.43
N VAL A 88 3.04 -5.27 2.23
CA VAL A 88 3.92 -6.43 2.00
C VAL A 88 5.36 -6.08 2.31
N THR A 89 5.80 -4.87 1.94
CA THR A 89 7.16 -4.40 2.26
C THR A 89 7.35 -4.24 3.77
N ALA A 90 6.33 -3.76 4.50
CA ALA A 90 6.37 -3.70 5.96
C ALA A 90 6.44 -5.09 6.59
N LEU A 91 5.67 -6.07 6.07
CA LEU A 91 5.78 -7.45 6.52
C LEU A 91 7.17 -8.03 6.26
N ASP A 92 7.75 -7.77 5.09
CA ASP A 92 9.10 -8.21 4.76
C ASP A 92 10.14 -7.60 5.72
N LEU A 93 10.00 -6.32 6.07
CA LEU A 93 10.86 -5.65 7.06
C LEU A 93 10.70 -6.25 8.47
N LEU A 94 9.48 -6.57 8.89
CA LEU A 94 9.20 -7.14 10.22
C LEU A 94 9.65 -8.60 10.33
N LEU A 95 9.57 -9.36 9.23
CA LEU A 95 9.82 -10.79 9.22
C LEU A 95 11.19 -11.17 8.65
N GLY A 96 11.86 -10.29 7.91
CA GLY A 96 13.09 -10.61 7.17
C GLY A 96 14.23 -11.12 8.05
N GLU A 97 14.32 -10.66 9.30
CA GLU A 97 15.35 -11.09 10.25
C GLU A 97 14.95 -12.33 11.06
N SER A 98 13.71 -12.81 10.94
CA SER A 98 13.20 -13.92 11.75
C SER A 98 13.70 -15.30 11.31
N GLY A 99 14.30 -15.41 10.11
CA GLY A 99 14.64 -16.68 9.49
C GLY A 99 13.43 -17.54 9.08
N LEU A 100 12.21 -16.98 9.16
CA LEU A 100 10.99 -17.64 8.72
C LEU A 100 11.07 -17.96 7.23
N ARG A 101 10.85 -19.23 6.89
CA ARG A 101 10.63 -19.67 5.51
C ARG A 101 9.14 -19.79 5.29
N VAL A 102 8.63 -19.05 4.31
CA VAL A 102 7.22 -19.12 3.91
C VAL A 102 6.97 -20.27 2.94
N SER A 103 5.93 -21.04 3.25
CA SER A 103 5.43 -22.09 2.37
C SER A 103 4.91 -21.49 1.06
N ASP A 104 4.79 -22.33 0.03
CA ASP A 104 4.18 -21.91 -1.24
C ASP A 104 2.73 -21.46 -1.06
N GLU A 105 2.02 -22.01 -0.07
CA GLU A 105 0.66 -21.60 0.29
C GLU A 105 0.61 -20.16 0.83
N VAL A 106 1.54 -19.79 1.72
CA VAL A 106 1.61 -18.42 2.23
C VAL A 106 2.02 -17.45 1.11
N GLN A 107 2.96 -17.85 0.26
CA GLN A 107 3.37 -17.07 -0.92
C GLN A 107 2.22 -16.86 -1.90
N GLU A 108 1.40 -17.88 -2.14
CA GLU A 108 0.16 -17.74 -2.92
C GLU A 108 -0.84 -16.81 -2.24
N ALA A 109 -1.02 -16.93 -0.92
CA ALA A 109 -2.01 -16.16 -0.17
C ALA A 109 -1.73 -14.65 -0.20
N VAL A 110 -0.47 -14.24 -0.29
CA VAL A 110 -0.06 -12.83 -0.37
C VAL A 110 0.13 -12.33 -1.82
N ARG A 111 0.03 -13.20 -2.83
CA ARG A 111 0.25 -12.82 -4.23
C ARG A 111 -0.80 -11.84 -4.73
N MET A 112 -0.36 -10.91 -5.58
CA MET A 112 -1.16 -9.79 -6.09
C MET A 112 -1.78 -10.03 -7.47
N GLN A 113 -1.27 -11.01 -8.20
CA GLN A 113 -1.70 -11.36 -9.56
C GLN A 113 -1.95 -12.85 -9.67
N GLU A 114 -2.66 -13.27 -10.69
CA GLU A 114 -2.72 -14.67 -11.10
C GLU A 114 -1.35 -15.13 -11.67
N PRO A 115 -1.06 -16.45 -11.69
CA PRO A 115 0.21 -16.97 -12.21
C PRO A 115 0.54 -16.54 -13.65
N ASP A 116 -0.48 -16.26 -14.45
CA ASP A 116 -0.36 -15.78 -15.84
C ASP A 116 -0.13 -14.26 -15.95
N GLY A 117 -0.02 -13.56 -14.81
CA GLY A 117 0.13 -12.11 -14.74
C GLY A 117 -1.21 -11.36 -14.85
N GLY A 118 -2.33 -12.07 -14.90
CA GLY A 118 -3.67 -11.50 -14.86
C GLY A 118 -3.99 -10.82 -13.53
N ARG A 119 -5.02 -9.96 -13.53
CA ARG A 119 -5.55 -9.37 -12.29
C ARG A 119 -6.11 -10.47 -11.39
N ARG A 120 -5.73 -10.44 -10.11
CA ARG A 120 -6.36 -11.23 -9.05
C ARG A 120 -7.82 -10.81 -8.88
N GLU A 121 -8.73 -11.77 -8.85
CA GLU A 121 -10.14 -11.49 -8.59
C GLU A 121 -10.36 -10.89 -7.20
N ASP A 122 -11.34 -9.97 -7.10
CA ASP A 122 -11.70 -9.37 -5.82
C ASP A 122 -12.21 -10.45 -4.86
N THR A 123 -11.99 -10.25 -3.56
CA THR A 123 -12.30 -11.20 -2.46
C THR A 123 -11.53 -12.52 -2.49
N ILE A 124 -10.63 -12.73 -3.45
CA ILE A 124 -9.75 -13.92 -3.49
C ILE A 124 -8.41 -13.62 -2.82
N LYS A 125 -8.16 -14.32 -1.71
CA LYS A 125 -6.92 -14.21 -0.90
C LYS A 125 -6.67 -12.77 -0.44
N LEU A 126 -5.47 -12.48 0.06
CA LEU A 126 -5.22 -11.25 0.79
C LEU A 126 -5.34 -10.01 -0.11
N PHE A 127 -4.71 -10.04 -1.29
CA PHE A 127 -4.80 -8.91 -2.22
C PHE A 127 -6.22 -8.75 -2.81
N GLY A 128 -6.94 -9.84 -3.10
CA GLY A 128 -8.31 -9.74 -3.61
C GLY A 128 -9.24 -9.07 -2.59
N TRP A 129 -9.12 -9.39 -1.29
CA TRP A 129 -9.84 -8.66 -0.24
C TRP A 129 -9.40 -7.20 -0.14
N TRP A 130 -8.10 -6.93 -0.25
CA TRP A 130 -7.55 -5.58 -0.16
C TRP A 130 -8.00 -4.67 -1.31
N ASN A 131 -8.12 -5.24 -2.51
CA ASN A 131 -8.44 -4.54 -3.75
C ASN A 131 -9.94 -4.39 -3.99
N ALA A 132 -10.78 -5.17 -3.30
CA ALA A 132 -12.22 -5.08 -3.41
C ALA A 132 -12.74 -3.69 -3.00
N ASP A 133 -13.87 -3.28 -3.59
CA ASP A 133 -14.54 -2.02 -3.24
C ASP A 133 -14.96 -1.99 -1.76
N GLY A 134 -14.91 -0.79 -1.18
CA GLY A 134 -15.26 -0.57 0.23
C GLY A 134 -14.05 -0.68 1.17
N PRO A 135 -14.21 -1.20 2.40
CA PRO A 135 -13.14 -1.25 3.40
C PRO A 135 -12.23 -2.47 3.19
N GLY A 136 -11.62 -2.60 2.00
CA GLY A 136 -10.84 -3.78 1.59
C GLY A 136 -9.67 -4.12 2.52
N SER A 137 -8.89 -3.11 2.96
CA SER A 137 -7.77 -3.33 3.89
C SER A 137 -8.24 -3.87 5.25
N PHE A 138 -9.42 -3.44 5.71
CA PHE A 138 -10.04 -3.98 6.94
C PHE A 138 -10.41 -5.45 6.78
N TYR A 139 -11.06 -5.85 5.69
CA TYR A 139 -11.40 -7.26 5.47
C TYR A 139 -10.16 -8.13 5.30
N ALA A 140 -9.14 -7.64 4.60
CA ALA A 140 -7.88 -8.35 4.43
C ALA A 140 -7.17 -8.57 5.78
N LEU A 141 -7.04 -7.53 6.60
CA LEU A 141 -6.25 -7.56 7.83
C LEU A 141 -7.00 -8.09 9.05
N CYS A 142 -8.25 -7.67 9.26
CA CYS A 142 -9.02 -8.01 10.45
C CYS A 142 -9.91 -9.25 10.24
N GLY A 143 -10.22 -9.60 8.98
CA GLY A 143 -11.11 -10.72 8.65
C GLY A 143 -10.36 -11.93 8.12
N PHE A 144 -9.71 -11.79 6.96
CA PHE A 144 -9.10 -12.89 6.24
C PHE A 144 -7.82 -13.41 6.89
N SER A 145 -6.89 -12.50 7.27
CA SER A 145 -5.59 -12.87 7.81
C SER A 145 -5.48 -12.77 9.32
N GLU A 146 -6.41 -12.06 9.96
CA GLU A 146 -6.38 -11.76 11.41
C GLU A 146 -5.06 -11.11 11.88
N MET A 147 -4.29 -10.48 10.98
CA MET A 147 -3.02 -9.82 11.27
C MET A 147 -3.20 -8.39 11.82
N GLY A 148 -4.38 -7.80 11.65
CA GLY A 148 -4.66 -6.42 12.04
C GLY A 148 -5.69 -6.31 13.14
N VAL A 149 -5.75 -5.12 13.73
CA VAL A 149 -6.79 -4.72 14.68
C VAL A 149 -7.60 -3.58 14.09
N ARG A 150 -8.90 -3.55 14.41
CA ARG A 150 -9.75 -2.43 14.03
C ARG A 150 -9.39 -1.19 14.84
N VAL A 151 -9.00 -0.13 14.16
CA VAL A 151 -8.74 1.19 14.78
C VAL A 151 -9.88 2.15 14.43
N SER A 152 -10.31 2.95 15.40
CA SER A 152 -11.30 4.00 15.16
C SER A 152 -10.61 5.25 14.60
N PRO A 153 -11.25 6.08 13.75
CA PRO A 153 -10.58 7.24 13.14
C PRO A 153 -9.90 8.19 14.14
N LYS A 154 -10.51 8.41 15.31
CA LYS A 154 -9.94 9.26 16.36
C LYS A 154 -8.67 8.69 17.01
N ASP A 155 -8.48 7.38 16.92
CA ASP A 155 -7.36 6.64 17.52
C ASP A 155 -6.32 6.26 16.45
N ALA A 156 -6.53 6.66 15.19
CA ALA A 156 -5.63 6.34 14.08
C ALA A 156 -4.24 6.95 14.30
N LEU A 157 -3.22 6.14 14.03
CA LEU A 157 -1.82 6.50 14.13
C LEU A 157 -1.17 6.46 12.74
N PRO A 158 -0.15 7.30 12.49
CA PRO A 158 0.62 7.24 11.25
C PRO A 158 1.07 5.80 10.95
N GLY A 159 0.86 5.32 9.71
CA GLY A 159 1.11 3.94 9.31
C GLY A 159 -0.11 3.02 9.35
N ASP A 160 -1.25 3.47 9.87
CA ASP A 160 -2.49 2.70 9.78
C ASP A 160 -3.03 2.69 8.34
N PHE A 161 -3.59 1.56 7.91
CA PHE A 161 -4.29 1.45 6.63
C PHE A 161 -5.73 1.96 6.76
N CYS A 162 -6.15 2.77 5.80
CA CYS A 162 -7.48 3.37 5.77
C CYS A 162 -8.12 3.23 4.39
N ASN A 163 -9.46 3.14 4.38
CA ASN A 163 -10.26 3.27 3.17
C ASN A 163 -11.18 4.48 3.32
N ILE A 164 -11.01 5.49 2.47
CA ILE A 164 -11.93 6.63 2.34
C ILE A 164 -13.08 6.17 1.44
N ASN A 165 -14.30 6.20 1.96
CA ASN A 165 -15.49 5.73 1.24
C ASN A 165 -16.49 6.87 1.07
N TRP A 166 -17.03 7.00 -0.13
CA TRP A 166 -18.00 8.04 -0.49
C TRP A 166 -19.41 7.45 -0.60
N VAL A 167 -20.43 8.29 -0.48
CA VAL A 167 -21.82 7.89 -0.77
C VAL A 167 -21.99 7.42 -2.22
N LYS A 168 -21.20 7.99 -3.13
CA LYS A 168 -21.13 7.63 -4.56
C LYS A 168 -19.69 7.71 -5.03
N GLY A 169 -19.23 6.70 -5.77
CA GLY A 169 -17.88 6.63 -6.32
C GLY A 169 -17.03 5.52 -5.70
N PRO A 170 -15.88 5.20 -6.32
CA PRO A 170 -14.98 4.16 -5.83
C PRO A 170 -14.32 4.59 -4.51
N GLY A 171 -14.04 3.62 -3.65
CA GLY A 171 -13.26 3.85 -2.43
C GLY A 171 -11.81 4.23 -2.74
N HIS A 172 -11.15 4.86 -1.76
CA HIS A 172 -9.74 5.24 -1.86
C HIS A 172 -8.92 4.58 -0.75
N SER A 173 -7.99 3.71 -1.11
CA SER A 173 -7.11 3.03 -0.15
C SER A 173 -5.85 3.85 0.10
N VAL A 174 -5.54 4.11 1.37
CA VAL A 174 -4.47 5.02 1.77
C VAL A 174 -3.73 4.51 3.00
N VAL A 175 -2.53 5.03 3.23
CA VAL A 175 -1.83 4.94 4.52
C VAL A 175 -2.01 6.27 5.25
N PHE A 176 -2.58 6.23 6.45
CA PHE A 176 -2.79 7.41 7.29
C PHE A 176 -1.46 7.98 7.76
N LEU A 177 -1.30 9.31 7.73
CA LEU A 177 -0.09 10.01 8.18
C LEU A 177 -0.33 10.99 9.34
N GLY A 178 -1.59 11.31 9.64
CA GLY A 178 -1.95 12.19 10.74
C GLY A 178 -3.16 13.06 10.45
N TRP A 179 -3.75 13.59 11.51
CA TRP A 179 -4.75 14.65 11.43
C TRP A 179 -4.05 16.00 11.32
N GLU A 180 -4.59 16.89 10.50
CA GLU A 180 -4.14 18.28 10.39
C GLU A 180 -5.31 19.24 10.33
N LYS A 181 -5.04 20.54 10.43
CA LYS A 181 -6.02 21.56 10.07
C LYS A 181 -5.75 22.03 8.66
N THR A 182 -6.78 22.15 7.84
CA THR A 182 -6.68 22.77 6.52
C THR A 182 -6.35 24.25 6.65
N ALA A 183 -6.05 24.92 5.53
CA ALA A 183 -5.81 26.36 5.50
C ALA A 183 -6.98 27.18 6.08
N ASP A 184 -8.20 26.66 5.94
CA ASP A 184 -9.44 27.27 6.43
C ASP A 184 -9.75 26.89 7.90
N GLY A 185 -8.90 26.10 8.55
CA GLY A 185 -9.05 25.67 9.94
C GLY A 185 -9.91 24.43 10.14
N GLU A 186 -10.43 23.84 9.06
CA GLU A 186 -11.25 22.62 9.10
C GLU A 186 -10.40 21.37 9.38
N PRO A 187 -10.97 20.30 9.95
CA PRO A 187 -10.27 19.02 10.12
C PRO A 187 -9.89 18.43 8.76
N GLY A 188 -8.59 18.19 8.57
CA GLY A 188 -8.01 17.53 7.41
C GLY A 188 -7.33 16.22 7.79
N MET A 189 -7.27 15.29 6.84
CA MET A 189 -6.52 14.05 6.97
C MET A 189 -5.33 14.08 6.04
N ARG A 190 -4.13 13.92 6.59
CA ARG A 190 -2.91 13.68 5.82
C ARG A 190 -2.77 12.19 5.58
N PHE A 191 -2.54 11.81 4.34
CA PHE A 191 -2.38 10.41 3.94
C PHE A 191 -1.37 10.25 2.80
N TRP A 192 -0.88 9.03 2.63
CA TRP A 192 -0.08 8.62 1.48
C TRP A 192 -0.88 7.68 0.57
N SER A 193 -0.77 7.91 -0.74
CA SER A 193 -1.44 7.15 -1.79
C SER A 193 -0.77 7.39 -3.14
N SER A 194 -1.06 6.55 -4.14
CA SER A 194 -0.61 6.75 -5.53
C SER A 194 -1.38 7.85 -6.28
N GLN A 195 -2.52 8.28 -5.77
CA GLN A 195 -3.31 9.38 -6.34
C GLN A 195 -2.95 10.69 -5.63
N ALA A 196 -2.75 11.77 -6.39
CA ALA A 196 -2.40 13.09 -5.86
C ALA A 196 -3.54 13.76 -5.08
N SER A 197 -4.78 13.34 -5.33
CA SER A 197 -5.97 13.80 -4.65
C SER A 197 -7.10 12.78 -4.84
N THR A 198 -8.10 12.85 -3.96
CA THR A 198 -9.42 12.24 -4.14
C THR A 198 -10.32 13.09 -5.00
#